data_AF-A0A2N9G9A3-F1
#
_entry.id   AF-A0A2N9G9A3-F1
#
_cell.length_a   1.000
_cell.length_b   1.000
_cell.length_c   1.000
_cell.angle_alpha   90.00
_cell.angle_beta   90.00
_cell.angle_gamma   90.00
#
_symmetry.space_group_name_H-M   'P 1'
#
loop_
_entity.id
_entity.type
_entity.pdbx_description
1 polymer ?
#
loop_
_entity_poly.entity_id
_entity_poly.type
_entity_poly.pdbx_seq_one_letter_code
_entity_poly.pdbx_strand_id
1 'polypeptide(L)'
;MASSNGGGGGGGGGGGAGEEELKRLAELSQKLKEGERIVAPTRRPDGTLRKPIRIRAGYVPQEEVAIYQSKGALWKKEMASQVGPPGYDPEIDSKPKTKSVKRNERKKEKRLQAALEKGKNLEQTVDGEIKLDEEPPVEDLGNGSESIQQLTSQINELDVSANATVITPLTDSTEGSNSESPVQDIDKRIRALKKKCVSSDS
;
A
#
# COMPACT_ATOMS: atom_id res chain seq x y z
N MET A 1 -33.06 44.03 22.95
CA MET A 1 -32.69 43.85 24.36
C MET A 1 -31.47 42.93 24.39
N ALA A 2 -30.36 43.45 24.89
CA ALA A 2 -29.12 42.72 25.05
C ALA A 2 -29.22 41.81 26.29
N SER A 3 -28.74 40.56 26.16
CA SER A 3 -28.35 39.74 27.32
C SER A 3 -26.97 39.18 27.03
N SER A 4 -25.97 39.95 27.44
CA SER A 4 -24.62 39.53 27.69
C SER A 4 -24.60 38.48 28.79
N ASN A 5 -24.11 37.27 28.50
CA ASN A 5 -23.73 36.32 29.54
C ASN A 5 -22.21 36.30 29.62
N GLY A 6 -21.69 37.14 30.51
CA GLY A 6 -20.30 37.11 30.94
C GLY A 6 -20.14 36.30 32.23
N GLY A 7 -18.93 35.75 32.42
CA GLY A 7 -18.38 35.53 33.75
C GLY A 7 -18.22 34.07 34.18
N GLY A 8 -16.97 33.71 34.51
CA GLY A 8 -16.58 32.47 35.19
C GLY A 8 -15.47 31.76 34.40
N GLY A 9 -14.20 32.14 34.51
CA GLY A 9 -13.48 32.17 35.79
C GLY A 9 -13.07 30.74 36.15
N GLY A 10 -12.03 30.24 35.48
CA GLY A 10 -11.49 28.89 35.69
C GLY A 10 -9.98 28.87 35.50
N GLY A 11 -9.27 29.75 36.20
CA GLY A 11 -7.82 29.66 36.36
C GLY A 11 -7.48 28.43 37.19
N GLY A 12 -7.37 27.28 36.53
CA GLY A 12 -6.89 26.05 37.12
C GLY A 12 -5.37 26.10 37.29
N GLY A 13 -4.92 26.61 38.43
CA GLY A 13 -3.54 26.51 38.88
C GLY A 13 -3.13 25.04 39.01
N GLY A 14 -2.32 24.55 38.09
CA GLY A 14 -1.76 23.20 38.08
C GLY A 14 -0.24 23.23 37.91
N GLY A 15 0.45 24.12 38.63
CA GLY A 15 1.91 24.27 38.51
C GLY A 15 2.71 23.11 39.11
N GLY A 16 2.22 22.47 40.17
CA GLY A 16 3.03 21.47 40.91
C GLY A 16 3.13 20.09 40.25
N ALA A 17 2.07 19.60 39.60
CA ALA A 17 2.04 18.23 39.07
C ALA A 17 2.86 18.03 37.79
N GLY A 18 3.03 19.10 37.00
CA GLY A 18 3.83 19.05 35.77
C GLY A 18 5.33 18.96 36.06
N GLU A 19 5.80 19.64 37.11
CA GLU A 19 7.23 19.70 37.46
C GLU A 19 7.76 18.35 37.99
N GLU A 20 6.97 17.66 38.80
CA GLU A 20 7.30 16.32 39.29
C GLU A 20 7.33 15.27 38.17
N GLU A 21 6.40 15.33 37.22
CA GLU A 21 6.38 14.43 36.06
C GLU A 21 7.50 14.72 35.07
N LEU A 22 7.91 15.99 34.90
CA LEU A 22 9.09 16.34 34.11
C LEU A 22 10.38 15.81 34.76
N LYS A 23 10.49 15.87 36.09
CA LYS A 23 11.60 15.22 36.83
C LYS A 23 11.59 13.71 36.64
N ARG A 24 10.43 13.06 36.73
CA ARG A 24 10.30 11.61 36.48
C ARG A 24 10.69 11.26 35.05
N LEU A 25 10.28 12.05 34.06
CA LEU A 25 10.67 11.85 32.67
C LEU A 25 12.18 12.03 32.49
N ALA A 26 12.79 13.03 33.15
CA ALA A 26 14.23 13.23 33.13
C ALA A 26 14.98 12.04 33.76
N GLU A 27 14.54 11.55 34.91
CA GLU A 27 15.09 10.34 35.56
C GLU A 27 14.93 9.10 34.69
N LEU A 28 13.78 8.94 34.00
CA LEU A 28 13.56 7.84 33.07
C LEU A 28 14.44 7.98 31.82
N SER A 29 14.66 9.21 31.32
CA SER A 29 15.53 9.46 30.18
C SER A 29 17.01 9.19 30.47
N GLN A 30 17.47 9.44 31.70
CA GLN A 30 18.83 9.11 32.15
C GLN A 30 19.07 7.59 32.22
N LYS A 31 18.00 6.80 32.38
CA LYS A 31 18.04 5.33 32.43
C LYS A 31 17.88 4.66 31.06
N LEU A 32 17.71 5.43 29.98
CA LEU A 32 17.57 4.87 28.63
C LEU A 32 18.91 4.38 28.10
N LYS A 33 18.90 3.18 27.52
CA LYS A 33 20.04 2.66 26.74
C LYS A 33 20.07 3.31 25.36
N GLU A 34 21.23 3.32 24.71
CA GLU A 34 21.39 3.89 23.37
C GLU A 34 20.30 3.34 22.41
N GLY A 35 19.54 4.27 21.81
CA GLY A 35 18.46 3.96 20.88
C GLY A 35 17.06 3.84 21.49
N GLU A 36 16.90 3.71 22.81
CA GLU A 36 15.57 3.80 23.45
C GLU A 36 15.08 5.26 23.44
N ARG A 37 13.77 5.46 23.23
CA ARG A 37 13.14 6.81 23.20
C ARG A 37 11.96 6.87 24.17
N ILE A 38 11.65 8.04 24.71
CA ILE A 38 10.45 8.26 25.54
C ILE A 38 9.55 9.30 24.88
N VAL A 39 8.27 8.97 24.73
CA VAL A 39 7.22 9.93 24.36
C VAL A 39 6.71 10.61 25.62
N ALA A 40 6.60 11.94 25.57
CA ALA A 40 6.15 12.76 26.68
C ALA A 40 4.72 12.40 27.16
N PRO A 41 4.39 12.62 28.44
CA PRO A 41 3.03 12.58 28.95
C PRO A 41 2.07 13.43 28.11
N THR A 42 0.92 12.88 27.76
CA THR A 42 -0.12 13.60 27.00
C THR A 42 -1.33 13.86 27.89
N ARG A 43 -2.03 14.97 27.67
CA ARG A 43 -3.19 15.37 28.49
C ARG A 43 -4.48 14.71 27.97
N ARG A 44 -5.27 14.12 28.87
CA ARG A 44 -6.62 13.62 28.54
C ARG A 44 -7.66 14.77 28.53
N PRO A 45 -8.86 14.56 27.97
CA PRO A 45 -9.92 15.57 27.98
C PRO A 45 -10.36 16.02 29.39
N ASP A 46 -10.31 15.13 30.38
CA ASP A 46 -10.58 15.40 31.80
C ASP A 46 -9.42 16.16 32.49
N GLY A 47 -8.31 16.40 31.79
CA GLY A 47 -7.17 17.16 32.27
C GLY A 47 -6.07 16.32 32.92
N THR A 48 -6.34 15.06 33.25
CA THR A 48 -5.34 14.12 33.80
C THR A 48 -4.29 13.78 32.75
N LEU A 49 -3.01 13.67 33.14
CA LEU A 49 -1.93 13.23 32.25
C LEU A 49 -1.93 11.71 32.05
N ARG A 50 -1.62 11.27 30.83
CA ARG A 50 -1.25 9.90 30.49
C ARG A 50 0.20 9.68 30.87
N LYS A 51 0.54 8.47 31.29
CA LYS A 51 1.93 8.08 31.55
C LYS A 51 2.82 8.28 30.31
N PRO A 52 4.11 8.62 30.48
CA PRO A 52 5.07 8.58 29.38
C PRO A 52 5.15 7.19 28.76
N ILE A 53 5.44 7.12 27.45
CA ILE A 53 5.55 5.85 26.71
C ILE A 53 7.02 5.59 26.39
N ARG A 54 7.53 4.39 26.72
CA ARG A 54 8.89 3.97 26.37
C ARG A 54 8.87 3.21 25.03
N ILE A 55 9.75 3.60 24.12
CA ILE A 55 9.98 2.97 22.81
C ILE A 55 11.29 2.20 22.88
N ARG A 56 11.26 0.94 22.44
CA ARG A 56 12.43 0.06 22.42
C ARG A 56 13.45 0.52 21.36
N ALA A 57 14.74 0.32 21.65
CA ALA A 57 15.81 0.55 20.69
C ALA A 57 15.55 -0.19 19.36
N GLY A 58 15.70 0.54 18.25
CA GLY A 58 15.49 0.03 16.90
C GLY A 58 14.03 -0.08 16.45
N TYR A 59 13.05 0.30 17.27
CA TYR A 59 11.65 0.37 16.84
C TYR A 59 11.41 1.61 15.98
N VAL A 60 10.94 1.40 14.75
CA VAL A 60 10.54 2.45 13.81
C VAL A 60 9.03 2.38 13.63
N PRO A 61 8.27 3.46 13.94
CA PRO A 61 6.83 3.50 13.71
C PRO A 61 6.47 3.28 12.25
N GLN A 62 5.32 2.65 11.99
CA GLN A 62 4.84 2.35 10.64
C GLN A 62 4.72 3.59 9.74
N GLU A 63 4.48 4.76 10.33
CA GLU A 63 4.44 6.04 9.60
C GLU A 63 5.80 6.42 8.98
N GLU A 64 6.91 6.00 9.59
CA GLU A 64 8.26 6.23 9.09
C GLU A 64 8.76 5.06 8.22
N VAL A 65 8.11 3.90 8.29
CA VAL A 65 8.42 2.76 7.42
C VAL A 65 8.02 3.12 5.98
N ALA A 66 9.02 3.24 5.11
CA ALA A 66 8.80 3.55 3.71
C ALA A 66 7.81 2.55 3.09
N ILE A 67 6.62 3.04 2.72
CA ILE A 67 5.63 2.25 2.01
C ILE A 67 6.27 1.81 0.70
N TYR A 68 6.27 0.51 0.43
CA TYR A 68 6.84 -0.03 -0.80
C TYR A 68 6.17 0.62 -2.01
N GLN A 69 6.97 1.31 -2.81
CA GLN A 69 6.56 1.83 -4.11
C GLN A 69 7.29 1.03 -5.17
N SER A 70 6.55 0.39 -6.07
CA SER A 70 7.17 -0.32 -7.19
C SER A 70 7.94 0.67 -8.08
N LYS A 71 9.03 0.22 -8.71
CA LYS A 71 9.82 1.06 -9.63
C LYS A 71 8.94 1.73 -10.69
N GLY A 72 7.95 1.00 -11.22
CA GLY A 72 6.99 1.54 -12.19
C GLY A 72 6.04 2.59 -11.60
N ALA A 73 5.67 2.50 -10.32
CA ALA A 73 4.87 3.53 -9.65
C ALA A 73 5.67 4.81 -9.44
N LEU A 74 6.94 4.69 -9.04
CA LEU A 74 7.87 5.81 -8.93
C LEU A 74 8.09 6.48 -10.29
N TRP A 75 8.35 5.70 -11.35
CA TRP A 75 8.50 6.23 -12.71
C TRP A 75 7.23 6.92 -13.21
N LYS A 76 6.04 6.37 -12.96
CA LYS A 76 4.78 7.04 -13.32
C LYS A 76 4.59 8.35 -12.55
N LYS A 77 4.92 8.38 -11.26
CA LYS A 77 4.87 9.61 -10.44
C LYS A 77 5.87 10.64 -10.94
N GLU A 78 7.08 10.23 -11.29
CA GLU A 78 8.13 11.09 -11.83
C GLU A 78 7.73 11.64 -13.20
N MET A 79 7.26 10.81 -14.13
CA MET A 79 6.73 11.24 -15.43
C MET A 79 5.51 12.15 -15.32
N ALA A 80 4.64 11.94 -14.33
CA ALA A 80 3.49 12.81 -14.08
C ALA A 80 3.90 14.14 -13.42
N SER A 81 4.97 14.14 -12.62
CA SER A 81 5.52 15.35 -11.98
C SER A 81 6.36 16.17 -12.96
N GLN A 82 6.95 15.52 -13.95
CA GLN A 82 7.65 16.16 -15.05
C GLN A 82 6.60 16.73 -16.01
N VAL A 83 6.26 18.01 -15.82
CA VAL A 83 5.37 18.79 -16.69
C VAL A 83 6.02 18.92 -18.06
N GLY A 84 5.86 17.87 -18.86
CA GLY A 84 6.45 17.73 -20.19
C GLY A 84 7.98 17.90 -20.23
N PRO A 85 8.57 17.78 -21.42
CA PRO A 85 9.94 18.24 -21.64
C PRO A 85 10.05 19.75 -21.30
N PRO A 86 11.21 20.22 -20.81
CA PRO A 86 11.45 21.65 -20.61
C PRO A 86 11.07 22.46 -21.85
N GLY A 87 10.07 23.35 -21.72
CA GLY A 87 9.48 24.11 -22.84
C GLY A 87 8.11 23.61 -23.33
N TYR A 88 7.53 22.58 -22.72
CA TYR A 88 6.14 22.17 -22.98
C TYR A 88 5.16 23.09 -22.24
N ASP A 89 4.57 24.04 -22.98
CA ASP A 89 3.36 24.76 -22.56
C ASP A 89 2.15 23.87 -22.91
N PRO A 90 1.32 23.42 -21.94
CA PRO A 90 0.13 22.64 -22.26
C PRO A 90 -0.81 23.51 -23.10
N GLU A 91 -0.76 23.32 -24.41
CA GLU A 91 -1.57 24.01 -25.40
C GLU A 91 -3.04 23.88 -24.97
N ILE A 92 -3.62 24.97 -24.47
CA ILE A 92 -5.03 25.08 -24.14
C ILE A 92 -5.77 24.84 -25.46
N ASP A 93 -6.39 23.66 -25.59
CA ASP A 93 -7.10 23.16 -26.78
C ASP A 93 -8.00 24.25 -27.41
N SER A 94 -7.43 25.06 -28.30
CA SER A 94 -8.12 26.13 -29.04
C SER A 94 -8.33 25.76 -30.51
N LYS A 95 -7.91 24.55 -30.92
CA LYS A 95 -8.18 24.04 -32.27
C LYS A 95 -9.54 23.34 -32.30
N PRO A 96 -10.42 23.66 -33.28
CA PRO A 96 -11.75 23.07 -33.36
C PRO A 96 -11.66 21.56 -33.58
N LYS A 97 -12.00 20.79 -32.55
CA LYS A 97 -12.04 19.32 -32.59
C LYS A 97 -13.02 18.86 -33.66
N THR A 98 -12.55 18.02 -34.59
CA THR A 98 -13.39 17.38 -35.60
C THR A 98 -14.47 16.52 -34.93
N LYS A 99 -15.64 16.33 -35.59
CA LYS A 99 -16.79 15.59 -35.03
C LYS A 99 -16.44 14.18 -34.51
N SER A 100 -15.42 13.55 -35.09
CA SER A 100 -14.89 12.25 -34.67
C SER A 100 -14.20 12.29 -33.30
N VAL A 101 -13.39 13.34 -33.04
CA VAL A 101 -12.68 13.52 -31.76
C VAL A 101 -13.68 13.70 -30.61
N LYS A 102 -14.74 14.50 -30.81
CA LYS A 102 -15.79 14.72 -29.81
C LYS A 102 -16.57 13.44 -29.45
N ARG A 103 -16.75 12.51 -30.39
CA ARG A 103 -17.40 11.21 -30.12
C ARG A 103 -16.47 10.26 -29.34
N ASN A 104 -15.17 10.27 -29.65
CA ASN A 104 -14.18 9.46 -28.93
C ASN A 104 -13.91 9.98 -27.51
N GLU A 105 -13.89 11.29 -27.30
CA GLU A 105 -13.80 11.90 -25.96
C GLU A 105 -15.03 11.52 -25.12
N ARG A 106 -16.24 11.65 -25.66
CA ARG A 106 -17.48 11.23 -24.96
C ARG A 106 -17.46 9.74 -24.57
N LYS A 107 -16.88 8.87 -25.41
CA LYS A 107 -16.74 7.43 -25.11
C LYS A 107 -15.69 7.18 -24.02
N LYS A 108 -14.56 7.90 -24.04
CA LYS A 108 -13.54 7.82 -22.99
C LYS A 108 -14.04 8.36 -21.66
N GLU A 109 -14.74 9.50 -21.66
CA GLU A 109 -15.28 10.13 -20.47
C GLU A 109 -16.35 9.26 -19.79
N LYS A 110 -17.27 8.66 -20.58
CA LYS A 110 -18.24 7.69 -20.03
C LYS A 110 -17.56 6.48 -19.39
N ARG A 111 -16.43 6.01 -19.94
CA ARG A 111 -15.64 4.90 -19.38
C ARG A 111 -14.92 5.30 -18.09
N LEU A 112 -14.40 6.52 -18.03
CA LEU A 112 -13.75 7.06 -16.83
C LEU A 112 -14.74 7.30 -15.69
N GLN A 113 -15.93 7.86 -15.97
CA GLN A 113 -16.99 8.03 -14.98
C GLN A 113 -17.46 6.69 -14.43
N ALA A 114 -17.69 5.70 -15.29
CA ALA A 114 -18.08 4.35 -14.85
C ALA A 114 -16.99 3.66 -14.00
N ALA A 115 -15.70 3.93 -14.25
CA ALA A 115 -14.61 3.42 -13.42
C ALA A 115 -14.53 4.14 -12.07
N LEU A 116 -14.80 5.46 -12.06
CA LEU A 116 -14.80 6.27 -10.84
C LEU A 116 -15.98 5.92 -9.92
N GLU A 117 -17.19 5.71 -10.46
CA GLU A 117 -18.35 5.28 -9.66
C GLU A 117 -18.15 3.87 -9.08
N LYS A 118 -17.55 2.95 -9.84
CA LYS A 118 -17.17 1.62 -9.34
C LYS A 118 -16.09 1.68 -8.26
N GLY A 119 -15.19 2.68 -8.30
CA GLY A 119 -14.20 2.92 -7.25
C GLY A 119 -14.80 3.52 -5.98
N LYS A 120 -15.75 4.47 -6.12
CA LYS A 120 -16.41 5.13 -4.98
C LYS A 120 -17.36 4.21 -4.20
N ASN A 121 -17.98 3.23 -4.86
CA ASN A 121 -18.81 2.24 -4.17
C ASN A 121 -17.99 1.29 -3.27
N LEU A 122 -16.66 1.25 -3.44
CA LEU A 122 -15.75 0.49 -2.58
C LEU A 122 -15.16 1.32 -1.40
N GLU A 123 -15.29 2.66 -1.43
CA GLU A 123 -14.83 3.54 -0.33
C GLU A 123 -15.93 3.87 0.69
N GLN A 124 -17.21 3.66 0.39
CA GLN A 124 -18.32 3.97 1.29
C GLN A 124 -18.64 2.86 2.33
N THR A 125 -17.71 1.94 2.59
CA THR A 125 -17.84 0.89 3.62
C THR A 125 -16.71 0.92 4.67
N VAL A 126 -15.96 2.02 4.78
CA VAL A 126 -14.89 2.16 5.79
C VAL A 126 -15.01 3.48 6.57
N ASP A 127 -16.22 3.83 6.99
CA ASP A 127 -16.45 4.87 8.01
C ASP A 127 -17.56 4.40 8.96
N GLY A 128 -17.20 3.50 9.87
CA GLY A 128 -18.15 2.98 10.86
C GLY A 128 -17.58 1.88 11.74
N GLU A 129 -17.01 2.27 12.87
CA GLU A 129 -17.07 1.56 14.16
C GLU A 129 -16.54 0.11 14.23
N ILE A 130 -15.34 -0.02 14.80
CA ILE A 130 -14.84 -1.28 15.37
C ILE A 130 -15.73 -1.64 16.58
N LYS A 131 -16.60 -2.63 16.42
CA LYS A 131 -17.07 -3.49 17.52
C LYS A 131 -16.83 -4.95 17.14
N LEU A 132 -16.05 -5.58 17.99
CA LEU A 132 -15.73 -6.98 18.07
C LEU A 132 -17.00 -7.74 18.49
N ASP A 133 -17.49 -8.65 17.65
CA ASP A 133 -17.99 -9.98 17.99
C ASP A 133 -18.79 -10.59 16.81
N GLU A 134 -18.40 -11.83 16.47
CA GLU A 134 -19.07 -12.89 15.71
C GLU A 134 -19.80 -12.63 14.36
N GLU A 135 -19.40 -13.46 13.38
CA GLU A 135 -20.15 -13.97 12.22
C GLU A 135 -20.90 -12.95 11.32
N PRO A 136 -20.41 -12.72 10.09
CA PRO A 136 -21.25 -12.25 9.01
C PRO A 136 -21.55 -13.35 7.98
N PRO A 137 -22.80 -13.38 7.48
CA PRO A 137 -23.31 -14.37 6.55
C PRO A 137 -22.76 -14.20 5.13
N VAL A 138 -22.75 -15.32 4.44
CA VAL A 138 -22.54 -15.53 3.00
C VAL A 138 -23.09 -14.40 2.10
N GLU A 139 -22.20 -13.69 1.40
CA GLU A 139 -22.56 -13.06 0.13
C GLU A 139 -21.64 -13.57 -0.99
N ASP A 140 -22.33 -14.23 -1.91
CA ASP A 140 -21.89 -14.90 -3.13
C ASP A 140 -21.33 -13.89 -4.15
N LEU A 141 -20.01 -13.86 -4.29
CA LEU A 141 -19.34 -13.30 -5.47
C LEU A 141 -18.54 -14.42 -6.14
N GLY A 142 -19.21 -15.04 -7.11
CA GLY A 142 -18.73 -16.16 -7.90
C GLY A 142 -17.34 -15.97 -8.51
N ASN A 143 -16.60 -17.08 -8.50
CA ASN A 143 -15.39 -17.41 -9.26
C ASN A 143 -14.03 -16.96 -8.70
N GLY A 144 -13.94 -16.51 -7.45
CA GLY A 144 -12.66 -16.38 -6.72
C GLY A 144 -12.50 -17.33 -5.53
N SER A 145 -13.60 -17.93 -5.06
CA SER A 145 -13.67 -18.76 -3.85
C SER A 145 -12.90 -20.07 -3.97
N GLU A 146 -12.84 -20.64 -5.17
CA GLU A 146 -12.28 -21.97 -5.43
C GLU A 146 -10.77 -22.01 -5.17
N SER A 147 -10.05 -20.94 -5.56
CA SER A 147 -8.60 -20.83 -5.36
C SER A 147 -8.23 -20.58 -3.90
N ILE A 148 -9.02 -19.77 -3.18
CA ILE A 148 -8.78 -19.51 -1.75
C ILE A 148 -9.10 -20.75 -0.93
N GLN A 149 -10.20 -21.45 -1.26
CA GLN A 149 -10.57 -22.72 -0.62
C GLN A 149 -9.51 -23.81 -0.87
N GLN A 150 -8.97 -23.91 -2.09
CA GLN A 150 -7.86 -24.82 -2.40
C GLN A 150 -6.61 -24.53 -1.55
N LEU A 151 -6.23 -23.25 -1.43
CA LEU A 151 -5.07 -22.86 -0.61
C LEU A 151 -5.28 -23.16 0.87
N THR A 152 -6.49 -22.91 1.40
CA THR A 152 -6.82 -23.23 2.79
C THR A 152 -6.78 -24.74 3.06
N SER A 153 -7.36 -25.55 2.18
CA SER A 153 -7.30 -27.02 2.28
C SER A 153 -5.86 -27.52 2.22
N GLN A 154 -5.03 -26.95 1.33
CA GLN A 154 -3.64 -27.34 1.17
C GLN A 154 -2.79 -27.05 2.41
N ILE A 155 -3.12 -26.01 3.18
CA ILE A 155 -2.43 -25.70 4.45
C ILE A 155 -2.85 -26.68 5.56
N ASN A 156 -4.12 -27.08 5.60
CA ASN A 156 -4.62 -28.02 6.61
C ASN A 156 -4.12 -29.46 6.40
N GLU A 157 -3.81 -29.84 5.15
CA GLU A 157 -3.21 -31.15 4.84
C GLU A 157 -1.72 -31.25 5.24
N LEU A 158 -1.08 -30.13 5.59
CA LEU A 158 0.30 -30.10 6.11
C LEU A 158 0.33 -30.33 7.63
N ASP A 159 -0.45 -31.27 8.14
CA ASP A 159 -0.27 -31.73 9.52
C ASP A 159 0.84 -32.78 9.54
N VAL A 160 1.92 -32.46 10.26
CA VAL A 160 3.19 -33.18 10.19
C VAL A 160 3.05 -34.51 10.91
N SER A 161 2.73 -35.57 10.16
CA SER A 161 2.79 -36.95 10.66
C SER A 161 4.19 -37.24 11.19
N ALA A 162 4.31 -37.21 12.52
CA ALA A 162 5.51 -37.59 13.24
C ALA A 162 5.68 -39.11 13.16
N ASN A 163 6.22 -39.61 12.05
CA ASN A 163 6.84 -40.91 11.98
C ASN A 163 8.03 -40.84 11.01
N ALA A 164 9.23 -40.79 11.61
CA ALA A 164 10.48 -40.98 10.91
C ALA A 164 10.49 -42.35 10.21
N THR A 165 11.01 -42.42 8.97
CA THR A 165 11.99 -43.41 8.46
C THR A 165 12.08 -43.32 6.93
N VAL A 166 13.24 -42.87 6.43
CA VAL A 166 14.03 -43.33 5.26
C VAL A 166 13.28 -43.67 3.95
N ILE A 167 13.62 -43.01 2.84
CA ILE A 167 14.17 -43.59 1.58
C ILE A 167 14.60 -42.45 0.62
N THR A 168 15.81 -42.60 0.08
CA THR A 168 16.55 -41.80 -0.92
C THR A 168 16.01 -41.93 -2.37
N PRO A 169 16.48 -41.11 -3.35
CA PRO A 169 15.73 -40.68 -4.53
C PRO A 169 15.95 -41.52 -5.80
N LEU A 170 14.91 -41.64 -6.65
CA LEU A 170 14.91 -42.22 -8.01
C LEU A 170 13.50 -41.97 -8.61
N THR A 171 13.20 -41.59 -9.84
CA THR A 171 13.86 -41.69 -11.16
C THR A 171 13.12 -40.77 -12.15
N ASP A 172 13.87 -40.26 -13.13
CA ASP A 172 13.53 -40.06 -14.55
C ASP A 172 12.06 -40.13 -14.98
N SER A 173 11.54 -39.02 -15.52
CA SER A 173 10.37 -39.03 -16.40
C SER A 173 10.69 -38.22 -17.65
N THR A 174 11.12 -38.97 -18.66
CA THR A 174 11.19 -38.53 -20.05
C THR A 174 9.77 -38.55 -20.61
N GLU A 175 9.09 -37.41 -20.72
CA GLU A 175 8.04 -37.23 -21.74
C GLU A 175 8.08 -35.81 -22.31
N GLY A 176 8.14 -35.76 -23.63
CA GLY A 176 8.40 -34.57 -24.42
C GLY A 176 7.34 -33.49 -24.25
N SER A 177 7.81 -32.28 -24.02
CA SER A 177 7.11 -31.07 -24.44
C SER A 177 8.18 -30.16 -25.03
N ASN A 178 7.89 -29.60 -26.21
CA ASN A 178 8.73 -28.59 -26.84
C ASN A 178 8.80 -27.37 -25.93
N SER A 179 9.69 -27.39 -24.94
CA SER A 179 10.20 -26.19 -24.31
C SER A 179 11.19 -25.61 -25.31
N GLU A 180 10.66 -24.84 -26.27
CA GLU A 180 11.49 -24.00 -27.12
C GLU A 180 12.26 -23.08 -26.19
N SER A 181 13.51 -23.46 -25.92
CA SER A 181 14.31 -22.77 -24.92
C SER A 181 14.53 -21.35 -25.42
N PRO A 182 14.57 -20.35 -24.52
CA PRO A 182 14.76 -18.95 -24.91
C PRO A 182 16.02 -18.73 -25.76
N VAL A 183 16.99 -19.66 -25.69
CA VAL A 183 18.20 -19.69 -26.52
C VAL A 183 17.88 -19.96 -27.99
N GLN A 184 16.98 -20.90 -28.31
CA GLN A 184 16.60 -21.20 -29.70
C GLN A 184 15.86 -20.04 -30.37
N ASP A 185 15.04 -19.32 -29.60
CA ASP A 185 14.34 -18.12 -30.09
C ASP A 185 15.31 -16.94 -30.34
N ILE A 186 16.36 -16.81 -29.53
CA ILE A 186 17.44 -15.85 -29.75
C ILE A 186 18.20 -16.17 -31.05
N ASP A 187 18.57 -17.44 -31.27
CA ASP A 187 19.27 -17.86 -32.49
C ASP A 187 18.45 -17.64 -33.76
N LYS A 188 17.13 -17.88 -33.69
CA LYS A 188 16.19 -17.57 -34.78
C LYS A 188 16.16 -16.07 -35.08
N ARG A 189 16.11 -15.21 -34.06
CA ARG A 189 16.17 -13.74 -34.21
C ARG A 189 17.50 -13.26 -34.79
N ILE A 190 18.63 -13.79 -34.33
CA ILE A 190 19.96 -13.46 -34.86
C ILE A 190 20.06 -13.83 -36.34
N ARG A 191 19.56 -15.03 -36.72
CA ARG A 191 19.56 -15.48 -38.12
C ARG A 191 18.70 -14.59 -39.02
N ALA A 192 17.53 -14.17 -38.55
CA ALA A 192 16.64 -13.28 -39.28
C ALA A 192 17.28 -11.89 -39.50
N LEU A 193 17.90 -11.31 -38.46
CA LEU A 193 18.61 -10.03 -38.57
C LEU A 193 19.77 -10.11 -39.56
N LYS A 194 20.58 -11.17 -39.49
CA LYS A 194 21.71 -11.38 -40.39
C LYS A 194 21.27 -11.48 -41.86
N LYS A 195 20.18 -12.21 -42.14
CA LYS A 195 19.63 -12.28 -43.49
C LYS A 195 19.15 -10.91 -43.99
N LYS A 196 18.50 -10.14 -43.12
CA LYS A 196 17.99 -8.81 -43.46
C LYS A 196 19.11 -7.84 -43.86
N CYS A 197 20.23 -7.83 -43.13
CA CYS A 197 21.39 -7.01 -43.47
C CYS A 197 22.06 -7.44 -44.78
N VAL A 198 22.14 -8.76 -45.04
CA VAL A 198 22.75 -9.28 -46.29
C VAL A 198 21.88 -8.98 -47.52
N SER A 199 20.56 -8.96 -47.38
CA SER A 199 19.64 -8.66 -48.50
C SER A 199 19.52 -7.18 -48.85
N SER A 200 19.98 -6.27 -47.98
CA SER A 200 19.92 -4.82 -48.22
C SER A 200 21.12 -4.26 -48.99
N ASP A 201 22.18 -5.05 -49.16
CA ASP A 201 23.41 -4.67 -49.85
C ASP A 201 23.52 -5.29 -51.26
N SER A 202 22.41 -5.73 -51.86
CA SER A 202 22.34 -6.28 -53.24
C SER A 202 21.34 -5.52 -54.11
#